data_AF-A0A2V5WU76-F1
#
_entry.id   AF-A0A2V5WU76-F1
#
_cell.length_a   1.000
_cell.length_b   1.000
_cell.length_c   1.000
_cell.angle_alpha   90.00
_cell.angle_beta   90.00
_cell.angle_gamma   90.00
#
_symmetry.space_group_name_H-M   'P 1'
#
loop_
_entity.id
_entity.type
_entity.pdbx_description
1 polymer ?
#
loop_
_entity_poly.entity_id
_entity_poly.type
_entity_poly.pdbx_seq_one_letter_code
_entity_poly.pdbx_strand_id
1 'polypeptide(L)'
;MTGLDCIAALKALGEETRLRILRLLFKEQMSVNEIADRLKASQYNVSKHLRIMREAGLLEVEKQGKERLYGVTRKLKSQVAANNNVLDLGCCTFRLDKLPG
;
A
#
# COMPACT_ATOMS: atom_id res chain seq x y z
N MET A 1 -10.67 -18.63 -1.94
CA MET A 1 -9.86 -17.63 -2.68
C MET A 1 -9.00 -16.88 -1.67
N THR A 2 -7.83 -17.42 -1.34
CA THR A 2 -7.00 -16.99 -0.19
C THR A 2 -5.65 -16.40 -0.61
N GLY A 3 -5.53 -15.88 -1.84
CA GLY A 3 -4.35 -15.20 -2.38
C GLY A 3 -4.66 -13.74 -2.73
N LEU A 4 -3.66 -12.87 -2.66
CA LEU A 4 -3.72 -11.55 -3.30
C LEU A 4 -3.78 -11.79 -4.82
N ASP A 5 -4.69 -11.15 -5.55
CA ASP A 5 -4.78 -11.33 -7.00
C ASP A 5 -3.54 -10.74 -7.70
N CYS A 6 -2.76 -11.57 -8.43
CA CYS A 6 -1.50 -11.15 -9.08
C CYS A 6 -1.75 -9.94 -10.00
N ILE A 7 -2.85 -9.94 -10.77
CA ILE A 7 -3.14 -8.90 -11.76
C ILE A 7 -3.50 -7.57 -11.08
N ALA A 8 -4.42 -7.58 -10.12
CA ALA A 8 -4.78 -6.38 -9.36
C ALA A 8 -3.59 -5.82 -8.60
N ALA A 9 -2.78 -6.67 -7.97
CA ALA A 9 -1.57 -6.27 -7.25
C ALA A 9 -0.56 -5.60 -8.20
N LEU A 10 -0.27 -6.21 -9.35
CA LEU A 10 0.67 -5.65 -10.34
C LEU A 10 0.17 -4.31 -10.89
N LYS A 11 -1.11 -4.18 -11.23
CA LYS A 11 -1.69 -2.89 -11.67
C LYS A 11 -1.62 -1.81 -10.60
N ALA A 12 -1.82 -2.18 -9.33
CA ALA A 12 -1.70 -1.26 -8.21
C ALA A 12 -0.23 -0.90 -7.91
N LEU A 13 0.72 -1.81 -8.05
CA LEU A 13 2.14 -1.56 -7.77
C LEU A 13 2.89 -0.93 -8.95
N GLY A 14 2.38 -1.05 -10.17
CA GLY A 14 3.02 -0.52 -11.40
C GLY A 14 2.99 1.00 -11.56
N GLU A 15 2.85 1.78 -10.48
CA GLU A 15 2.86 3.24 -10.53
C GLU A 15 3.60 3.82 -9.32
N GLU A 16 4.43 4.82 -9.59
CA GLU A 16 5.42 5.32 -8.66
C GLU A 16 4.82 5.92 -7.38
N THR A 17 3.77 6.73 -7.49
CA THR A 17 3.10 7.35 -6.34
C THR A 17 2.53 6.28 -5.41
N ARG A 18 1.89 5.24 -5.95
CA ARG A 18 1.39 4.11 -5.14
C ARG A 18 2.51 3.34 -4.44
N LEU A 19 3.68 3.18 -5.07
CA LEU A 19 4.85 2.58 -4.41
C LEU A 19 5.36 3.44 -3.25
N ARG A 20 5.40 4.77 -3.43
CA ARG A 20 5.80 5.72 -2.38
C ARG A 20 4.79 5.74 -1.22
N ILE A 21 3.48 5.71 -1.52
CA ILE A 21 2.41 5.54 -0.52
C ILE A 21 2.62 4.22 0.25
N LEU A 22 2.85 3.11 -0.46
CA LEU A 22 3.04 1.82 0.17
C LEU A 22 4.25 1.83 1.13
N ARG A 23 5.37 2.42 0.70
CA ARG A 23 6.57 2.59 1.53
C ARG A 23 6.30 3.38 2.80
N LEU A 24 5.50 4.45 2.73
CA LEU A 24 5.07 5.22 3.90
C LEU A 24 4.23 4.34 4.84
N LEU A 25 3.24 3.64 4.30
CA LEU A 25 2.29 2.83 5.08
C LEU A 25 2.88 1.54 5.67
N PHE A 26 4.04 1.08 5.16
CA PHE A 26 4.81 0.02 5.79
C PHE A 26 5.45 0.47 7.11
N LYS A 27 5.73 1.78 7.28
CA LYS A 27 6.31 2.32 8.51
C LYS A 27 5.25 2.52 9.58
N GLU A 28 4.14 3.16 9.23
CA GLU A 28 3.06 3.52 10.16
C GLU A 28 1.75 3.75 9.40
N GLN A 29 0.63 3.64 10.10
CA GLN A 29 -0.67 4.02 9.53
C GLN A 29 -0.77 5.55 9.43
N MET A 30 -1.41 6.05 8.38
CA MET A 30 -1.52 7.49 8.12
C MET A 30 -2.88 7.86 7.53
N SER A 31 -3.33 9.08 7.79
CA SER A 31 -4.46 9.72 7.13
C SER A 31 -4.14 10.12 5.69
N VAL A 32 -5.18 10.42 4.91
CA VAL A 32 -5.02 11.00 3.56
C VAL A 32 -4.22 12.29 3.59
N ASN A 33 -4.42 13.12 4.62
CA ASN A 33 -3.76 14.42 4.76
C ASN A 33 -2.26 14.24 4.98
N GLU A 34 -1.86 13.40 5.93
CA GLU A 34 -0.44 13.13 6.21
C GLU A 34 0.29 12.55 4.99
N ILE A 35 -0.37 11.66 4.23
CA ILE A 35 0.21 11.09 3.01
C ILE A 35 0.36 12.17 1.93
N ALA A 36 -0.66 13.01 1.73
CA ALA A 36 -0.63 14.11 0.77
C ALA A 36 0.50 15.09 1.07
N ASP A 37 0.66 15.46 2.35
CA ASP A 37 1.71 16.37 2.81
C ASP A 37 3.10 15.78 2.59
N ARG A 38 3.33 14.51 2.99
CA ARG A 38 4.62 13.83 2.81
C ARG A 38 5.01 13.66 1.34
N LEU A 39 4.04 13.45 0.46
CA LEU A 39 4.28 13.24 -0.97
C LEU A 39 4.23 14.53 -1.80
N LYS A 40 3.88 15.68 -1.19
CA LYS A 40 3.63 16.95 -1.87
C LYS A 40 2.62 16.79 -3.01
N ALA A 41 1.55 16.05 -2.75
CA ALA A 41 0.49 15.73 -3.70
C ALA A 41 -0.87 16.25 -3.22
N SER A 42 -1.85 16.36 -4.12
CA SER A 42 -3.20 16.73 -3.72
C SER A 42 -3.90 15.59 -2.98
N GLN A 43 -4.74 15.93 -2.00
CA GLN A 43 -5.57 14.94 -1.28
C GLN A 43 -6.48 14.16 -2.24
N TYR A 44 -6.98 14.78 -3.31
CA TYR A 44 -7.78 14.10 -4.33
C TYR A 44 -7.00 12.98 -5.01
N ASN A 45 -5.76 13.25 -5.45
CA ASN A 45 -4.91 12.25 -6.08
C ASN A 45 -4.54 11.14 -5.10
N VAL A 46 -4.16 11.47 -3.86
CA VAL A 46 -3.86 10.48 -2.82
C VAL A 46 -5.07 9.60 -2.52
N SER A 47 -6.26 10.18 -2.34
CA SER A 47 -7.49 9.43 -2.10
C SER A 47 -7.81 8.45 -3.24
N LYS A 48 -7.62 8.88 -4.49
CA LYS A 48 -7.75 8.00 -5.67
C LYS A 48 -6.77 6.84 -5.63
N HIS A 49 -5.50 7.10 -5.33
CA HIS A 49 -4.48 6.04 -5.22
C HIS A 49 -4.79 5.05 -4.10
N LEU A 50 -5.17 5.55 -2.92
CA LEU A 50 -5.53 4.72 -1.77
C LEU A 50 -6.74 3.82 -2.07
N ARG A 51 -7.73 4.33 -2.79
CA ARG A 51 -8.87 3.53 -3.24
C ARG A 51 -8.42 2.37 -4.13
N ILE A 52 -7.63 2.63 -5.16
CA ILE A 52 -7.11 1.60 -6.08
C ILE A 52 -6.33 0.52 -5.30
N MET A 53 -5.45 0.93 -4.38
CA MET A 53 -4.65 -0.02 -3.60
C MET A 53 -5.48 -0.83 -2.61
N ARG A 54 -6.54 -0.24 -2.04
CA ARG A 54 -7.50 -0.96 -1.19
C ARG A 54 -8.32 -1.98 -1.98
N GLU A 55 -8.81 -1.60 -3.16
CA GLU A 55 -9.53 -2.50 -4.06
C GLU A 55 -8.63 -3.67 -4.51
N ALA A 56 -7.32 -3.44 -4.65
CA ALA A 56 -6.33 -4.48 -4.90
C ALA A 56 -5.97 -5.34 -3.67
N GLY A 57 -6.55 -5.07 -2.49
CA GLY A 57 -6.29 -5.83 -1.26
C GLY A 57 -4.94 -5.56 -0.59
N LEU A 58 -4.21 -4.51 -1.00
CA LEU A 58 -2.91 -4.15 -0.44
C LEU A 58 -3.04 -3.38 0.88
N LEU A 59 -4.10 -2.57 0.99
CA LEU A 59 -4.32 -1.66 2.11
C LEU A 59 -5.63 -1.98 2.86
N GLU A 60 -5.61 -1.72 4.16
CA GLU A 60 -6.77 -1.64 5.02
C GLU A 60 -6.99 -0.20 5.49
N VAL A 61 -8.20 0.09 5.98
CA VAL A 61 -8.55 1.41 6.51
C VAL A 61 -9.34 1.23 7.80
N GLU A 62 -9.02 2.04 8.79
CA GLU A 62 -9.71 2.10 10.07
C GLU A 62 -10.20 3.52 10.34
N LYS A 63 -11.35 3.65 11.00
CA LYS A 63 -11.87 4.97 11.41
C LYS A 63 -11.33 5.29 12.80
N GLN A 64 -10.57 6.38 12.93
CA GLN A 64 -10.09 6.88 14.20
C GLN A 64 -10.66 8.28 14.44
N GLY A 65 -11.67 8.35 15.31
CA GLY A 65 -12.43 9.59 15.54
C GLY A 65 -13.11 10.08 14.25
N LYS A 66 -12.69 11.26 13.77
CA LYS A 66 -13.21 11.87 12.53
C LYS A 66 -12.40 11.47 11.29
N GLU A 67 -11.23 10.90 11.46
CA GLU A 67 -10.30 10.59 10.38
C GLU A 67 -10.33 9.11 10.00
N ARG A 68 -9.78 8.82 8.82
CA ARG A 68 -9.55 7.46 8.34
C ARG A 68 -8.06 7.23 8.23
N LEU A 69 -7.55 6.28 8.98
CA LEU A 69 -6.16 5.85 8.89
C LEU A 69 -6.03 4.66 7.95
N TYR A 70 -5.12 4.79 7.00
CA TYR A 70 -4.79 3.76 6.04
C TYR A 70 -3.53 3.04 6.49
N GLY A 71 -3.47 1.74 6.23
CA GLY A 71 -2.30 0.91 6.54
C GLY A 71 -2.17 -0.25 5.58
N VAL A 72 -0.97 -0.85 5.52
CA VAL A 72 -0.78 -2.13 4.83
C VAL A 72 -1.53 -3.22 5.57
N THR A 73 -2.25 -4.08 4.84
CA THR A 73 -3.01 -5.18 5.45
C THR A 73 -2.11 -6.07 6.31
N ARG A 74 -2.65 -6.57 7.43
CA ARG A 74 -1.93 -7.53 8.30
C ARG A 74 -1.38 -8.73 7.53
N LYS A 75 -2.16 -9.28 6.60
CA LYS A 75 -1.75 -10.40 5.74
C LYS A 75 -0.49 -10.05 4.94
N LEU A 76 -0.49 -8.90 4.26
CA LEU A 76 0.64 -8.46 3.46
C LEU A 76 1.87 -8.19 4.34
N LYS A 77 1.71 -7.53 5.50
CA LYS A 77 2.81 -7.34 6.46
C LYS A 77 3.44 -8.66 6.88
N SER A 78 2.63 -9.65 7.26
CA SER A 78 3.13 -10.97 7.69
C SER A 78 3.84 -11.72 6.56
N GLN A 79 3.31 -11.69 5.33
CA GLN A 79 3.96 -12.32 4.17
C GLN A 79 5.34 -11.70 3.90
N VAL A 80 5.41 -10.37 3.92
CA VAL A 80 6.63 -9.62 3.62
C VAL A 80 7.68 -9.80 4.70
N ALA A 81 7.28 -9.82 5.97
CA ALA A 81 8.18 -10.08 7.09
C ALA A 81 8.74 -11.52 7.05
N ALA A 82 7.91 -12.51 6.71
CA ALA A 82 8.34 -13.90 6.56
C ALA A 82 9.29 -14.11 5.38
N ASN A 83 9.17 -13.29 4.33
CA ASN A 83 9.87 -13.46 3.06
C ASN A 83 10.97 -12.41 2.83
N ASN A 84 11.66 -11.94 3.89
CA ASN A 84 12.77 -10.98 3.80
C ASN A 84 12.47 -9.74 2.92
N ASN A 85 11.34 -9.10 3.17
CA ASN A 85 10.81 -7.96 2.43
C ASN A 85 10.36 -8.26 0.98
N VAL A 86 10.17 -9.53 0.62
CA VAL A 86 9.68 -9.93 -0.71
C VAL A 86 8.19 -10.23 -0.66
N LEU A 87 7.41 -9.53 -1.49
CA LEU A 87 6.06 -9.95 -1.84
C LEU A 87 6.14 -10.92 -3.01
N ASP A 88 5.87 -12.19 -2.75
CA ASP A 88 5.75 -13.22 -3.78
C ASP A 88 4.29 -13.36 -4.21
N LEU A 89 4.02 -13.14 -5.50
CA LEU A 89 2.69 -13.27 -6.10
C LEU A 89 2.52 -14.60 -6.85
N GLY A 90 3.49 -15.52 -6.75
CA GLY A 90 3.60 -16.78 -7.49
C GLY A 90 4.04 -16.60 -8.95
N CYS A 91 3.60 -15.52 -9.59
CA CYS A 91 3.90 -15.19 -10.98
C CYS A 91 5.09 -14.21 -11.14
N CYS A 92 5.35 -13.43 -10.09
CA CYS A 92 6.36 -12.37 -10.01
C CYS A 92 6.70 -12.11 -8.53
N THR A 93 7.87 -11.51 -8.27
CA THR A 93 8.27 -11.07 -6.91
C THR A 93 8.51 -9.57 -6.86
N PHE A 94 8.09 -8.91 -5.77
CA PHE A 94 8.35 -7.49 -5.51
C PHE A 94 9.22 -7.31 -4.27
N ARG A 95 10.33 -6.59 -4.41
CA ARG A 95 11.25 -6.30 -3.30
C ARG A 95 10.89 -4.98 -2.63
N LEU A 96 10.27 -5.05 -1.46
CA LEU A 96 9.75 -3.88 -0.76
C LEU A 96 10.86 -3.10 -0.04
N ASP A 97 12.01 -3.72 0.20
CA ASP A 97 13.25 -3.05 0.63
C ASP A 97 13.85 -2.15 -0.47
N LYS A 98 13.40 -2.27 -1.72
CA LYS A 98 13.90 -1.53 -2.89
C LYS A 98 12.89 -0.52 -3.46
N LEU A 99 11.83 -0.19 -2.72
CA LEU A 99 10.84 0.80 -3.16
C LEU A 99 11.47 2.20 -3.35
N PRO A 100 11.01 2.97 -4.36
CA PRO A 100 11.46 4.35 -4.56
C PRO A 100 11.13 5.24 -3.34
N GLY A 101 11.94 6.28 -3.15
CA GLY A 101 11.85 7.26 -2.05
C GLY A 101 10.79 8.33 -2.28
#